data_AF-A0A0B2QVD1-F1
#
_entry.id   AF-A0A0B2QVD1-F1
#
_cell.length_a   1.000
_cell.length_b   1.000
_cell.length_c   1.000
_cell.angle_alpha   90.00
_cell.angle_beta   90.00
_cell.angle_gamma   90.00
#
_symmetry.space_group_name_H-M   'P 1'
#
loop_
_entity.id
_entity.type
_entity.pdbx_description
1 polymer ?
#
loop_
_entity_poly.entity_id
_entity_poly.type
_entity_poly.pdbx_seq_one_letter_code
_entity_poly.pdbx_strand_id
1 'polypeptide(L)' 'LANRLKNVMPFIIHERQSTFLEGRHMLHSVLIANEVVDEAKRYQKPCLVFKVDYEKAYDSVSWGFLIYMLKRMGFCS' A
#
# COMPACT_ATOMS: atom_id res chain seq x y z
N LEU A 1 -16.40 10.42 7.89
CA LEU A 1 -14.92 10.55 7.93
C LEU A 1 -14.25 9.91 6.72
N ALA A 2 -14.46 8.62 6.45
CA ALA A 2 -13.86 7.90 5.31
C ALA A 2 -14.02 8.63 3.96
N ASN A 3 -15.23 9.12 3.63
CA ASN A 3 -15.45 9.87 2.37
C ASN A 3 -14.64 11.17 2.28
N ARG A 4 -14.35 11.83 3.41
CA ARG A 4 -13.50 13.03 3.43
C ARG A 4 -12.04 12.65 3.23
N LEU A 5 -11.59 11.57 3.88
CA LEU A 5 -10.23 11.04 3.72
C LEU A 5 -9.97 10.52 2.31
N LYS A 6 -10.95 9.84 1.70
CA LYS A 6 -10.87 9.32 0.33
C LYS A 6 -10.36 10.36 -0.68
N ASN A 7 -10.75 11.62 -0.53
CA ASN A 7 -10.35 12.70 -1.43
C ASN A 7 -8.88 13.11 -1.27
N VAL A 8 -8.28 12.90 -0.11
CA VAL A 8 -6.90 13.30 0.20
C VAL A 8 -5.90 12.14 0.20
N MET A 9 -6.38 10.90 0.41
CA MET A 9 -5.54 9.70 0.41
C MET A 9 -4.62 9.58 -0.82
N PRO A 10 -5.06 9.87 -2.07
CA PRO A 10 -4.19 9.77 -3.24
C PRO A 10 -2.94 10.65 -3.21
N PHE A 11 -2.97 11.75 -2.44
CA PHE A 11 -1.84 12.69 -2.31
C PHE A 11 -0.89 12.33 -1.17
N ILE A 12 -1.31 11.47 -0.25
CA ILE A 12 -0.56 11.10 0.96
C ILE A 12 0.13 9.75 0.77
N ILE A 13 -0.48 8.86 0.00
CA ILE A 13 -0.02 7.49 -0.16
C ILE A 13 0.54 7.25 -1.56
N HIS A 14 1.59 6.43 -1.65
CA HIS A 14 2.28 6.18 -2.92
C HIS A 14 1.34 5.52 -3.92
N GLU A 15 1.47 5.84 -5.21
CA GLU A 15 0.70 5.22 -6.31
C GLU A 15 0.72 3.67 -6.33
N ARG A 16 1.77 3.05 -5.77
CA ARG A 16 1.95 1.60 -5.71
C ARG A 16 1.03 0.92 -4.68
N GLN A 17 0.40 1.69 -3.79
CA GLN A 17 -0.61 1.17 -2.86
C GLN A 17 -1.95 1.03 -3.59
N SER A 18 -2.24 -0.18 -4.06
CA SER A 18 -3.31 -0.44 -5.04
C SER A 18 -4.63 -0.92 -4.44
N THR A 19 -4.70 -1.16 -3.14
CA THR A 19 -5.88 -1.71 -2.47
C THR A 19 -6.65 -0.63 -1.69
N PHE A 20 -7.95 -0.85 -1.53
CA PHE A 20 -8.86 -0.01 -0.73
C PHE A 20 -8.96 1.46 -1.15
N LEU A 21 -8.56 1.79 -2.40
CA LEU A 21 -8.74 3.11 -3.00
C LEU A 21 -9.55 3.00 -4.29
N GLU A 22 -10.48 3.94 -4.48
CA GLU A 22 -11.19 4.06 -5.74
C GLU A 22 -10.23 4.45 -6.87
N GLY A 23 -10.44 3.87 -8.05
CA GLY A 23 -9.57 4.08 -9.21
C GLY A 23 -8.24 3.33 -9.16
N ARG A 24 -7.92 2.62 -8.07
CA ARG A 24 -6.76 1.72 -8.00
C ARG A 24 -7.23 0.26 -8.01
N HIS A 25 -6.75 -0.50 -8.97
CA HIS A 25 -7.16 -1.88 -9.18
C HIS A 25 -6.12 -2.84 -8.61
N MET A 26 -6.53 -3.71 -7.68
CA MET A 26 -5.68 -4.74 -7.09
C MET A 26 -5.03 -5.65 -8.15
N LEU A 27 -5.77 -5.95 -9.23
CA LEU A 27 -5.28 -6.76 -10.35
C LEU A 27 -4.06 -6.13 -11.04
N HIS A 28 -3.93 -4.81 -11.02
CA HIS A 28 -2.77 -4.14 -11.61
C HIS A 28 -1.47 -4.48 -10.88
N SER A 29 -1.50 -4.58 -9.54
CA SER A 29 -0.32 -5.01 -8.78
C SER A 29 0.05 -6.46 -9.01
N VAL A 30 -0.93 -7.34 -9.21
CA VAL A 30 -0.68 -8.76 -9.56
C VAL A 30 -0.05 -8.85 -10.94
N LEU A 31 -0.54 -8.06 -11.91
CA LEU A 31 0.03 -8.00 -13.26
C LEU A 31 1.49 -7.54 -13.24
N ILE A 32 1.79 -6.41 -12.59
CA ILE A 32 3.15 -5.87 -12.48
C ILE A 32 4.09 -6.91 -11.84
N ALA A 33 3.65 -7.57 -10.76
CA ALA A 33 4.46 -8.59 -10.10
C ALA A 33 4.75 -9.78 -11.04
N ASN A 34 3.76 -10.22 -11.82
CA ASN A 34 3.95 -11.29 -12.81
C ASN A 34 4.93 -10.87 -13.92
N GLU A 35 4.81 -9.66 -14.45
CA GLU A 35 5.71 -9.14 -15.48
C GLU A 35 7.16 -9.04 -14.98
N VAL A 36 7.36 -8.55 -13.76
CA VAL A 36 8.70 -8.47 -13.14
C VAL A 36 9.32 -9.86 -12.96
N VAL A 37 8.51 -10.84 -12.54
CA VAL A 37 8.98 -12.23 -12.38
C VAL A 37 9.28 -12.87 -13.74
N ASP A 38 8.43 -12.64 -14.75
CA ASP A 38 8.64 -13.16 -16.11
C ASP A 38 9.89 -12.56 -16.76
N GLU A 39 10.10 -11.25 -16.63
CA GLU A 39 11.30 -10.57 -17.10
C GLU A 39 12.56 -11.15 -16.44
N ALA A 40 12.55 -11.30 -15.11
CA ALA A 40 13.68 -11.86 -14.39
C ALA A 40 14.03 -13.27 -14.87
N LYS A 41 13.01 -14.12 -15.11
CA LYS A 41 13.20 -15.45 -15.69
C LYS A 41 13.76 -15.40 -17.11
N ARG A 42 13.19 -14.55 -17.96
CA ARG A 42 13.57 -14.42 -19.38
C ARG A 42 15.02 -14.00 -19.56
N TYR A 43 15.53 -13.11 -18.71
CA TYR A 43 16.89 -12.61 -18.78
C TYR A 43 17.85 -13.28 -17.79
N GLN A 44 17.42 -14.36 -17.12
CA GLN A 44 18.20 -15.06 -16.09
C GLN A 44 18.76 -14.11 -15.01
N LYS A 45 18.01 -13.05 -14.69
CA LYS A 45 18.40 -12.09 -13.64
C LYS A 45 18.14 -12.73 -12.28
N PRO A 46 19.13 -12.74 -11.36
CA PRO A 46 18.89 -13.11 -9.97
C PRO A 46 17.75 -12.25 -9.40
N CYS A 47 16.76 -12.88 -8.77
CA CYS A 47 15.59 -12.21 -8.22
C CYS A 47 15.27 -12.76 -6.83
N LEU A 48 14.89 -11.87 -5.91
CA LEU A 48 14.39 -12.19 -4.59
C LEU A 48 13.02 -11.53 -4.41
N VAL A 49 12.02 -12.32 -4.07
CA VAL A 49 10.70 -11.81 -3.69
C VAL A 49 10.58 -11.83 -2.18
N PHE A 50 10.46 -10.65 -1.57
CA PHE A 50 10.21 -10.51 -0.15
C PHE A 50 8.73 -10.20 0.09
N LYS A 51 8.01 -11.17 0.65
CA LYS A 51 6.59 -11.04 0.99
C LYS A 51 6.43 -10.86 2.50
N VAL A 52 5.78 -9.77 2.90
CA VAL A 52 5.41 -9.49 4.29
C VAL A 52 3.89 -9.49 4.39
N ASP A 53 3.37 -10.15 5.42
CA ASP A 53 1.96 -10.18 5.76
C ASP A 53 1.80 -9.89 7.26
N TYR A 54 0.73 -9.17 7.63
CA TYR A 54 0.46 -8.79 9.01
C TYR A 54 -0.78 -9.54 9.52
N GLU A 55 -0.59 -10.44 10.48
CA GLU A 55 -1.71 -11.09 11.15
C GLU A 55 -2.55 -10.05 11.91
N LYS A 56 -3.85 -10.03 11.64
CA LYS A 56 -4.84 -9.16 12.32
C LYS A 56 -4.35 -7.72 12.46
N ALA A 57 -4.01 -7.09 11.32
CA ALA A 57 -3.41 -5.75 11.28
C ALA A 57 -4.16 -4.68 12.09
N TYR A 58 -5.49 -4.77 12.18
CA TYR A 58 -6.30 -3.83 12.97
C TYR A 58 -6.26 -4.10 14.48
N ASP A 59 -5.94 -5.32 14.91
CA ASP A 59 -5.82 -5.69 16.33
C ASP A 59 -4.40 -5.38 16.85
N SER A 60 -3.40 -5.43 15.97
CA SER A 60 -1.98 -5.22 16.31
C SER A 60 -1.50 -3.77 16.11
N VAL A 61 -2.30 -2.90 15.49
CA VAL A 61 -1.92 -1.50 15.26
C VAL A 61 -1.84 -0.71 16.57
N SER A 62 -0.74 0.02 16.77
CA SER A 62 -0.64 0.98 17.86
C SER A 62 -1.48 2.22 17.56
N TRP A 63 -2.59 2.39 18.28
CA TRP A 63 -3.47 3.56 18.15
C TRP A 63 -2.74 4.87 18.45
N GLY A 64 -1.82 4.88 19.42
CA GLY A 64 -1.01 6.05 19.74
C GLY A 64 -0.13 6.47 18.56
N PHE A 65 0.49 5.49 17.88
CA PHE A 65 1.29 5.76 16.68
C PHE A 65 0.42 6.24 15.52
N LEU A 66 -0.76 5.66 15.32
CA LEU A 66 -1.70 6.08 14.28
C LEU A 66 -2.10 7.55 14.46
N ILE A 67 -2.50 7.95 15.66
CA ILE A 67 -2.86 9.34 15.96
C ILE A 67 -1.67 10.29 15.79
N TYR A 68 -0.48 9.87 16.23
CA TYR A 68 0.75 10.62 16.01
C TYR A 68 1.02 10.87 14.52
N MET A 69 0.90 9.83 13.67
CA MET A 69 1.08 9.96 12.22
C MET A 69 0.03 10.86 11.57
N LEU A 70 -1.24 10.74 11.98
CA LEU A 70 -2.31 11.62 11.48
C LEU A 70 -2.01 13.10 11.77
N LYS A 71 -1.53 13.42 12.99
CA LYS A 71 -1.08 14.78 13.32
C LYS A 71 0.08 15.26 12.46
N ARG A 72 1.07 14.38 12.21
CA ARG A 72 2.23 14.69 11.34
C ARG A 72 1.84 14.94 9.88
N MET A 73 0.75 14.31 9.42
CA MET A 73 0.16 14.54 8.11
C MET A 73 -0.77 15.77 8.06
N GLY A 74 -0.92 16.51 9.16
CA GLY A 74 -1.75 17.71 9.24
C GLY A 74 -3.23 17.46 9.58
N PHE A 75 -3.61 16.22 9.91
CA PHE A 75 -4.95 15.90 10.39
C PHE A 75 -5.09 16.11 11.90
N CYS A 76 -6.33 16.27 12.37
CA CYS A 76 -6.65 16.43 13.80
C CYS A 76 -6.04 17.71 14.43
N SER A 77 -6.10 18.82 13.67
CA SER A 77 -6.04 20.18 14.22
C SER A 77 -7.31 20.53 14.96
#